data_AF-A0A6J7TEY0-F1
#
_entry.id   AF-A0A6J7TEY0-F1
#
_cell.length_a   1.000
_cell.length_b   1.000
_cell.length_c   1.000
_cell.angle_alpha   90.00
_cell.angle_beta   90.00
_cell.angle_gamma   90.00
#
_symmetry.space_group_name_H-M   'P 1'
#
loop_
_entity.id
_entity.type
_entity.pdbx_description
1 polymer ?
#
loop_
_entity_poly.entity_id
_entity_poly.type
_entity_poly.pdbx_seq_one_letter_code
_entity_poly.pdbx_strand_id
1 'polypeptide(L)'
;MNNVTSGKALKRIIAVLTVGAISLAIASNVAPQANADAAFRHSIALIGDMPYDAKGVTQTPAVINAINASGVSLVSFDGDTMSGKGDKCTDAAYPALKTGFFDKFAKPVFYSVGDNEWVDCDRALKGPFDPLSRLALVRSNFFQNKDGSYITLGAANSRISVLHDAIYPELQMFSFKGITYIYPHVPGSANNAAVTQPAFKTYNDTAKDGDDVEYKARDAANVAWINKGFTKAVTDRSVGVIVVVQANMDWEGYARDAASPNNENTAAFANVKQALLTNSLRFKKPVLLQNGDEHWYQVDMPMNETAGKLVEKDKGSLVENFTRVQTFGSGFNHWVELIIDPRAENLWTFKVHIIKENLDTHTVPAP
;
A
#
# COMPACT_ATOMS: atom_id res chain seq x y z
N MET A 1 -42.93 -29.92 87.13
CA MET A 1 -42.85 -31.35 86.78
C MET A 1 -41.56 -31.59 86.02
N ASN A 2 -40.71 -32.40 86.64
CA ASN A 2 -39.67 -33.31 86.11
C ASN A 2 -38.63 -32.84 85.09
N ASN A 3 -37.40 -32.76 85.60
CA ASN A 3 -36.12 -33.02 84.92
C ASN A 3 -36.14 -34.31 84.08
N VAL A 4 -35.43 -34.32 82.94
CA VAL A 4 -34.41 -35.35 82.64
C VAL A 4 -33.26 -34.74 81.82
N THR A 5 -32.07 -35.08 82.29
CA THR A 5 -30.67 -34.87 81.85
C THR A 5 -30.22 -35.57 80.56
N SER A 6 -29.10 -35.07 79.99
CA SER A 6 -27.90 -35.80 79.50
C SER A 6 -27.50 -35.36 78.07
N GLY A 7 -26.25 -35.09 77.71
CA GLY A 7 -24.98 -35.32 78.37
C GLY A 7 -23.83 -34.56 77.67
N LYS A 8 -22.67 -34.53 78.35
CA LYS A 8 -21.45 -33.80 77.99
C LYS A 8 -20.67 -34.48 76.86
N ALA A 9 -20.05 -33.69 75.98
CA ALA A 9 -18.73 -34.01 75.42
C ALA A 9 -17.98 -32.73 75.00
N LEU A 10 -16.92 -32.44 75.75
CA LEU A 10 -15.89 -31.43 75.51
C LEU A 10 -15.01 -31.84 74.31
N LYS A 11 -14.71 -30.95 73.35
CA LYS A 11 -13.46 -31.01 72.55
C LYS A 11 -13.16 -29.70 71.78
N ARG A 12 -12.12 -29.03 72.28
CA ARG A 12 -11.02 -28.33 71.57
C ARG A 12 -11.33 -27.11 70.67
N ILE A 13 -10.83 -25.99 71.19
CA ILE A 13 -10.34 -24.78 70.52
C ILE A 13 -9.53 -25.11 69.25
N ILE A 14 -9.89 -24.51 68.12
CA ILE A 14 -8.95 -23.94 67.13
C ILE A 14 -9.57 -22.64 66.61
N ALA A 15 -9.01 -21.51 67.04
CA ALA A 15 -9.24 -20.22 66.40
C ALA A 15 -8.47 -20.21 65.08
N VAL A 16 -9.16 -20.15 63.95
CA VAL A 16 -8.54 -19.89 62.65
C VAL A 16 -8.57 -18.38 62.44
N LEU A 17 -7.42 -17.75 62.66
CA LEU A 17 -7.09 -16.41 62.18
C LEU A 17 -7.01 -16.47 60.65
N THR A 18 -8.06 -16.03 59.96
CA THR A 18 -7.98 -15.70 58.53
C THR A 18 -7.31 -14.34 58.40
N VAL A 19 -5.99 -14.36 58.22
CA VAL A 19 -5.23 -13.20 57.69
C VAL A 19 -5.68 -13.02 56.25
N GLY A 20 -6.58 -12.07 56.03
CA GLY A 20 -6.95 -11.60 54.69
C GLY A 20 -5.74 -10.90 54.07
N ALA A 21 -5.04 -11.57 53.19
CA ALA A 21 -4.03 -10.96 52.33
C ALA A 21 -4.75 -10.00 51.37
N ILE A 22 -4.65 -8.69 51.64
CA ILE A 22 -4.97 -7.65 50.67
C ILE A 22 -3.89 -7.70 49.60
N SER A 23 -4.12 -8.47 48.54
CA SER A 23 -3.32 -8.40 47.33
C SER A 23 -3.63 -7.07 46.64
N LEU A 24 -2.80 -6.06 46.92
CA LEU A 24 -2.75 -4.83 46.15
C LEU A 24 -2.25 -5.20 44.74
N ALA A 25 -3.17 -5.46 43.82
CA ALA A 25 -2.86 -5.57 42.40
C ALA A 25 -2.47 -4.17 41.92
N ILE A 26 -1.18 -3.86 41.97
CA ILE A 26 -0.62 -2.73 41.25
C ILE A 26 -0.74 -3.11 39.77
N ALA A 27 -1.85 -2.67 39.15
CA ALA A 27 -1.96 -2.64 37.71
C ALA A 27 -0.92 -1.64 37.22
N SER A 28 0.28 -2.14 36.90
CA SER A 28 1.28 -1.40 36.16
C SER A 28 0.66 -1.02 34.82
N ASN A 29 0.17 0.21 34.70
CA ASN A 29 -0.04 0.87 33.42
C ASN A 29 1.34 1.03 32.77
N VAL A 30 1.88 -0.06 32.23
CA VAL A 30 2.99 0.01 31.29
C VAL A 30 2.36 0.57 30.03
N ALA A 31 2.50 1.88 29.85
CA ALA A 31 2.24 2.55 28.59
C ALA A 31 2.91 1.72 27.46
N PRO A 32 2.35 1.64 26.25
CA PRO A 32 2.92 0.86 25.13
C PRO A 32 4.32 1.32 24.66
N GLN A 33 4.94 2.25 25.37
CA GLN A 33 6.12 3.01 24.99
C GLN A 33 7.42 2.21 25.02
N ALA A 34 7.43 0.99 25.57
CA ALA A 34 8.63 0.16 25.69
C ALA A 34 9.18 -0.39 24.35
N ASN A 35 8.50 -0.16 23.21
CA ASN A 35 8.96 -0.59 21.89
C ASN A 35 9.31 0.58 20.94
N ALA A 36 9.32 1.82 21.42
CA ALA A 36 9.65 2.99 20.60
C ALA A 36 11.17 3.19 20.38
N ASP A 37 12.03 2.43 21.05
CA ASP A 37 13.48 2.67 21.06
C ASP A 37 14.23 2.15 19.82
N ALA A 38 13.61 1.32 18.97
CA ALA A 38 14.24 0.79 17.76
C ALA A 38 13.86 1.53 16.46
N ALA A 39 12.78 2.31 16.48
CA ALA A 39 12.28 3.02 15.30
C ALA A 39 12.69 4.50 15.37
N PHE A 40 13.27 5.00 14.29
CA PHE A 40 13.77 6.37 14.23
C PHE A 40 12.77 7.25 13.50
N ARG A 41 12.49 8.44 14.04
CA ARG A 41 11.75 9.46 13.30
C ARG A 41 12.47 9.74 11.98
N HIS A 42 11.75 9.60 10.88
CA HIS A 42 12.26 9.87 9.54
C HIS A 42 11.10 10.23 8.61
N SER A 43 11.40 10.65 7.40
CA SER A 43 10.39 10.82 6.36
C SER A 43 10.81 10.19 5.05
N ILE A 44 9.81 9.89 4.23
CA ILE A 44 9.93 9.37 2.88
C ILE A 44 9.05 10.21 1.95
N ALA A 45 9.38 10.24 0.66
CA ALA A 45 8.51 10.85 -0.35
C ALA A 45 7.57 9.80 -0.93
N LEU A 46 6.28 10.12 -1.01
CA LEU A 46 5.27 9.34 -1.72
C LEU A 46 4.91 10.08 -3.00
N ILE A 47 4.98 9.35 -4.12
CA ILE A 47 4.63 9.84 -5.45
C ILE A 47 3.89 8.75 -6.21
N GLY A 48 3.17 9.16 -7.25
CA GLY A 48 2.43 8.31 -8.18
C GLY A 48 2.29 9.00 -9.51
N ASP A 49 1.85 8.26 -10.53
CA ASP A 49 1.31 8.81 -11.77
C ASP A 49 2.19 9.93 -12.36
N MET A 50 3.50 9.65 -12.46
CA MET A 50 4.49 10.60 -12.98
C MET A 50 5.66 9.89 -13.68
N PRO A 51 6.16 10.41 -14.81
CA PRO A 51 5.69 11.57 -15.59
C PRO A 51 4.53 11.20 -16.53
N TYR A 52 3.31 11.12 -16.01
CA TYR A 52 2.16 10.48 -16.64
C TYR A 52 1.89 10.95 -18.06
N ASP A 53 1.87 12.25 -18.32
CA ASP A 53 1.58 12.79 -19.66
C ASP A 53 2.59 13.86 -20.07
N ALA A 54 2.37 14.53 -21.21
CA ALA A 54 3.23 15.61 -21.68
C ALA A 54 3.38 16.77 -20.66
N LYS A 55 2.34 17.05 -19.86
CA LYS A 55 2.41 18.03 -18.76
C LYS A 55 3.28 17.47 -17.64
N GLY A 56 3.09 16.21 -17.26
CA GLY A 56 3.94 15.45 -16.33
C GLY A 56 5.41 15.47 -16.73
N VAL A 57 5.76 15.12 -17.97
CA VAL A 57 7.14 15.17 -18.48
C VAL A 57 7.80 16.54 -18.26
N THR A 58 7.03 17.62 -18.39
CA THR A 58 7.52 18.99 -18.17
C THR A 58 7.64 19.35 -16.69
N GLN A 59 6.71 18.89 -15.85
CA GLN A 59 6.54 19.33 -14.45
C GLN A 59 7.23 18.43 -13.42
N THR A 60 7.38 17.13 -13.72
CA THR A 60 8.02 16.15 -12.84
C THR A 60 9.46 16.49 -12.47
N PRO A 61 10.31 17.09 -13.35
CA PRO A 61 11.64 17.53 -12.95
C PRO A 61 11.66 18.46 -11.73
N ALA A 62 10.65 19.33 -11.57
CA ALA A 62 10.54 20.21 -10.40
C ALA A 62 10.20 19.42 -9.12
N VAL A 63 9.35 18.40 -9.23
CA VAL A 63 9.04 17.46 -8.12
C VAL A 63 10.30 16.72 -7.69
N ILE A 64 11.05 16.16 -8.64
CA ILE A 64 12.30 15.43 -8.37
C ILE A 64 13.33 16.35 -7.69
N ASN A 65 13.49 17.58 -8.18
CA ASN A 65 14.40 18.55 -7.58
C ASN A 65 14.03 18.88 -6.13
N ALA A 66 12.74 19.07 -5.85
CA ALA A 66 12.26 19.32 -4.48
C ALA A 66 12.51 18.11 -3.56
N ILE A 67 12.24 16.89 -4.03
CA ILE A 67 12.51 15.65 -3.28
C ILE A 67 14.02 15.48 -3.04
N ASN A 68 14.86 15.70 -4.05
CA ASN A 68 16.31 15.60 -3.95
C ASN A 68 16.90 16.58 -2.94
N ALA A 69 16.37 17.81 -2.89
CA ALA A 69 16.76 18.85 -1.93
C ALA A 69 16.22 18.60 -0.51
N SER A 70 15.26 17.68 -0.34
CA SER A 70 14.64 17.39 0.95
C SER A 70 15.45 16.39 1.81
N GLY A 71 15.07 16.32 3.08
CA GLY A 71 15.64 15.38 4.06
C GLY A 71 15.07 13.96 4.02
N VAL A 72 14.19 13.64 3.05
CA VAL A 72 13.58 12.30 2.97
C VAL A 72 14.63 11.22 2.70
N SER A 73 14.36 10.01 3.21
CA SER A 73 15.30 8.89 3.19
C SER A 73 15.19 8.02 1.93
N LEU A 74 14.00 7.94 1.32
CA LEU A 74 13.71 7.18 0.10
C LEU A 74 12.48 7.75 -0.59
N VAL A 75 12.22 7.29 -1.80
CA VAL A 75 11.00 7.56 -2.59
C VAL A 75 10.22 6.26 -2.73
N SER A 76 8.94 6.31 -2.39
CA SER A 76 7.98 5.24 -2.63
C SER A 76 7.06 5.69 -3.78
N PHE A 77 7.11 4.94 -4.87
CA PHE A 77 6.40 5.24 -6.10
C PHE A 77 5.38 4.15 -6.39
N ASP A 78 4.11 4.54 -6.53
CA ASP A 78 3.00 3.59 -6.61
C ASP A 78 2.58 3.19 -8.04
N GLY A 79 3.04 3.83 -9.11
CA GLY A 79 2.77 3.36 -10.48
C GLY A 79 2.64 4.46 -11.53
N ASP A 80 2.35 4.06 -12.76
CA ASP A 80 1.92 4.91 -13.88
C ASP A 80 2.87 6.05 -14.29
N THR A 81 4.05 5.64 -14.73
CA THR A 81 5.08 6.41 -15.43
C THR A 81 4.69 6.94 -16.81
N MET A 82 3.54 6.54 -17.36
CA MET A 82 3.10 6.94 -18.70
C MET A 82 1.58 6.99 -18.80
N SER A 83 1.06 7.72 -19.78
CA SER A 83 -0.37 8.02 -19.85
C SER A 83 -1.12 6.88 -20.50
N GLY A 84 -2.26 6.48 -19.92
CA GLY A 84 -3.21 5.56 -20.53
C GLY A 84 -3.85 6.07 -21.83
N LYS A 85 -3.63 7.34 -22.20
CA LYS A 85 -4.31 8.04 -23.32
C LYS A 85 -3.37 8.66 -24.36
N GLY A 86 -2.19 9.13 -23.95
CA GLY A 86 -1.30 9.92 -24.81
C GLY A 86 -0.02 9.20 -25.26
N ASP A 87 0.47 8.27 -24.45
CA ASP A 87 1.78 7.64 -24.68
C ASP A 87 1.65 6.27 -25.32
N LYS A 88 2.64 5.91 -26.13
CA LYS A 88 2.72 4.57 -26.71
C LYS A 88 3.70 3.71 -25.93
N CYS A 89 3.34 2.45 -25.70
CA CYS A 89 4.18 1.45 -25.04
C CYS A 89 5.25 0.88 -25.99
N THR A 90 5.98 1.75 -26.69
CA THR A 90 7.05 1.33 -27.58
C THR A 90 8.21 0.74 -26.79
N ASP A 91 8.99 -0.15 -27.40
CA ASP A 91 10.15 -0.76 -26.75
C ASP A 91 11.16 0.28 -26.22
N ALA A 92 11.26 1.44 -26.89
CA ALA A 92 12.14 2.54 -26.50
C ALA A 92 11.64 3.34 -25.29
N ALA A 93 10.35 3.25 -24.93
CA ALA A 93 9.77 4.03 -23.83
C ALA A 93 10.35 3.62 -22.46
N TYR A 94 10.53 2.32 -22.21
CA TYR A 94 11.02 1.78 -20.93
C TYR A 94 12.45 2.22 -20.56
N PRO A 95 13.47 2.06 -21.44
CA PRO A 95 14.80 2.58 -21.14
C PRO A 95 14.84 4.12 -21.09
N ALA A 96 13.98 4.81 -21.85
CA ALA A 96 13.85 6.25 -21.78
C ALA A 96 13.30 6.70 -20.42
N LEU A 97 12.28 6.02 -19.88
CA LEU A 97 11.76 6.25 -18.53
C LEU A 97 12.82 5.99 -17.46
N LYS A 98 13.62 4.92 -17.62
CA LYS A 98 14.72 4.65 -16.69
C LYS A 98 15.67 5.84 -16.58
N THR A 99 16.19 6.31 -17.71
CA THR A 99 17.24 7.35 -17.76
C THR A 99 16.70 8.77 -17.60
N GLY A 100 15.46 9.01 -18.04
CA GLY A 100 14.77 10.29 -18.03
C GLY A 100 14.06 10.60 -16.71
N PHE A 101 13.64 9.57 -15.96
CA PHE A 101 12.87 9.73 -14.73
C PHE A 101 13.55 9.04 -13.53
N PHE A 102 13.62 7.70 -13.50
CA PHE A 102 14.11 6.97 -12.32
C PHE A 102 15.54 7.34 -11.92
N ASP A 103 16.44 7.46 -12.88
CA ASP A 103 17.86 7.76 -12.65
C ASP A 103 18.10 9.24 -12.24
N LYS A 104 17.04 10.07 -12.18
CA LYS A 104 17.12 11.47 -11.72
C LYS A 104 16.97 11.63 -10.21
N PHE A 105 16.50 10.61 -9.50
CA PHE A 105 16.37 10.66 -8.05
C PHE A 105 17.74 10.46 -7.37
N ALA A 106 18.11 11.39 -6.49
CA ALA A 106 19.28 11.30 -5.62
C ALA A 106 19.01 10.46 -4.35
N LYS A 107 17.84 9.83 -4.28
CA LYS A 107 17.38 8.94 -3.20
C LYS A 107 17.10 7.56 -3.81
N PRO A 108 17.14 6.46 -3.04
CA PRO A 108 16.66 5.18 -3.52
C PRO A 108 15.16 5.26 -3.81
N VAL A 109 14.74 4.66 -4.92
CA VAL A 109 13.34 4.59 -5.35
C VAL A 109 12.86 3.15 -5.29
N PHE A 110 11.69 2.94 -4.70
CA PHE A 110 10.97 1.68 -4.69
C PHE A 110 9.65 1.85 -5.44
N TYR A 111 9.36 0.91 -6.34
CA TYR A 111 8.37 1.08 -7.39
C TYR A 111 7.36 -0.07 -7.37
N SER A 112 6.06 0.27 -7.35
CA SER A 112 4.96 -0.65 -7.69
C SER A 112 4.52 -0.39 -9.13
N VAL A 113 4.22 -1.45 -9.88
CA VAL A 113 3.92 -1.35 -11.32
C VAL A 113 2.44 -1.00 -11.51
N GLY A 114 2.18 0.00 -12.34
CA GLY A 114 0.84 0.42 -12.73
C GLY A 114 0.30 -0.33 -13.94
N ASP A 115 -0.94 -0.03 -14.33
CA ASP A 115 -1.57 -0.65 -15.50
C ASP A 115 -1.07 -0.01 -16.80
N ASN A 116 -0.65 1.27 -16.75
CA ASN A 116 -0.34 2.05 -17.93
C ASN A 116 0.96 1.62 -18.63
N GLU A 117 1.89 0.97 -17.93
CA GLU A 117 3.13 0.45 -18.53
C GLU A 117 2.97 -0.88 -19.26
N TRP A 118 1.86 -1.60 -19.07
CA TRP A 118 1.72 -2.93 -19.63
C TRP A 118 0.29 -3.38 -19.89
N VAL A 119 -0.61 -3.37 -18.89
CA VAL A 119 -2.00 -3.84 -19.03
C VAL A 119 -2.71 -3.07 -20.15
N ASP A 120 -2.59 -1.74 -20.14
CA ASP A 120 -3.25 -0.84 -21.09
C ASP A 120 -2.57 -0.78 -22.48
N CYS A 121 -1.48 -1.53 -22.69
CA CYS A 121 -0.67 -1.37 -23.88
C CYS A 121 -1.23 -2.03 -25.13
N ASP A 122 -2.25 -2.88 -24.99
CA ASP A 122 -3.04 -3.49 -26.06
C ASP A 122 -4.08 -2.51 -26.65
N ARG A 123 -4.31 -1.34 -26.03
CA ARG A 123 -5.11 -0.26 -26.61
C ARG A 123 -4.59 0.18 -27.96
N ALA A 124 -5.52 0.49 -28.85
CA ALA A 124 -5.22 1.09 -30.15
C ALA A 124 -4.36 2.36 -30.02
N LEU A 125 -4.68 3.22 -29.03
CA LEU A 125 -3.95 4.46 -28.78
C LEU A 125 -2.54 4.24 -28.21
N LYS A 126 -2.31 3.13 -27.50
CA LYS A 126 -1.01 2.82 -26.87
C LYS A 126 -0.08 1.98 -27.75
N GLY A 127 -0.54 1.47 -28.89
CA GLY A 127 0.30 0.83 -29.90
C GLY A 127 0.03 -0.66 -30.10
N PRO A 128 -1.26 -1.03 -30.09
CA PRO A 128 -1.83 -2.32 -29.65
C PRO A 128 -0.82 -3.47 -29.50
N PHE A 129 -0.09 -3.44 -28.39
CA PHE A 129 0.96 -4.41 -28.09
C PHE A 129 0.44 -5.55 -27.21
N ASP A 130 1.15 -6.67 -27.19
CA ASP A 130 0.91 -7.75 -26.23
C ASP A 130 1.30 -7.29 -24.80
N PRO A 131 0.37 -7.22 -23.82
CA PRO A 131 0.67 -6.78 -22.46
C PRO A 131 1.79 -7.56 -21.78
N LEU A 132 1.91 -8.86 -22.04
CA LEU A 132 2.95 -9.68 -21.41
C LEU A 132 4.35 -9.35 -21.95
N SER A 133 4.47 -9.06 -23.24
CA SER A 133 5.71 -8.52 -23.82
C SER A 133 6.13 -7.19 -23.19
N ARG A 134 5.15 -6.38 -22.75
CA ARG A 134 5.37 -5.07 -22.12
C ARG A 134 5.74 -5.22 -20.65
N LEU A 135 5.11 -6.12 -19.93
CA LEU A 135 5.53 -6.51 -18.58
C LEU A 135 6.97 -7.05 -18.56
N ALA A 136 7.39 -7.79 -19.59
CA ALA A 136 8.78 -8.23 -19.71
C ALA A 136 9.76 -7.06 -19.88
N LEU A 137 9.37 -5.99 -20.57
CA LEU A 137 10.16 -4.76 -20.67
C LEU A 137 10.21 -4.00 -19.35
N VAL A 138 9.08 -3.89 -18.62
CA VAL A 138 9.05 -3.33 -17.26
C VAL A 138 10.06 -4.06 -16.36
N ARG A 139 9.99 -5.40 -16.31
CA ARG A 139 10.89 -6.22 -15.47
C ARG A 139 12.36 -6.03 -15.85
N SER A 140 12.68 -6.10 -17.14
CA SER A 140 14.06 -6.03 -17.61
C SER A 140 14.71 -4.64 -17.52
N ASN A 141 13.92 -3.57 -17.36
CA ASN A 141 14.44 -2.21 -17.20
C ASN A 141 14.45 -1.73 -15.75
N PHE A 142 13.52 -2.23 -14.92
CA PHE A 142 13.28 -1.64 -13.59
C PHE A 142 13.54 -2.60 -12.43
N PHE A 143 13.55 -3.92 -12.65
CA PHE A 143 13.64 -4.89 -11.56
C PHE A 143 14.77 -5.91 -11.70
N GLN A 144 15.09 -6.36 -12.91
CA GLN A 144 16.05 -7.45 -13.09
C GLN A 144 16.92 -7.25 -14.34
N ASN A 145 18.23 -7.30 -14.15
CA ASN A 145 19.20 -7.32 -15.23
C ASN A 145 19.21 -8.68 -15.96
N LYS A 146 19.82 -8.72 -17.15
CA LYS A 146 19.94 -9.96 -17.94
C LYS A 146 20.70 -11.08 -17.23
N ASP A 147 21.58 -10.75 -16.29
CA ASP A 147 22.32 -11.73 -15.48
C ASP A 147 21.53 -12.22 -14.25
N GLY A 148 20.28 -11.78 -14.10
CA GLY A 148 19.40 -12.11 -13.00
C GLY A 148 19.56 -11.23 -11.76
N SER A 149 20.54 -10.32 -11.72
CA SER A 149 20.74 -9.40 -10.60
C SER A 149 19.62 -8.35 -10.51
N TYR A 150 19.26 -7.98 -9.29
CA TYR A 150 18.19 -7.02 -9.03
C TYR A 150 18.63 -5.59 -9.37
N ILE A 151 17.74 -4.81 -9.98
CA ILE A 151 17.97 -3.40 -10.34
C ILE A 151 17.56 -2.52 -9.17
N THR A 152 18.47 -1.67 -8.70
CA THR A 152 18.14 -0.60 -7.76
C THR A 152 17.87 0.70 -8.53
N LEU A 153 16.73 1.34 -8.27
CA LEU A 153 16.32 2.59 -8.91
C LEU A 153 16.73 3.83 -8.08
N GLY A 154 16.95 4.95 -8.76
CA GLY A 154 17.49 6.17 -8.16
C GLY A 154 18.92 6.00 -7.66
N ALA A 155 19.31 6.77 -6.64
CA ALA A 155 20.62 6.63 -6.01
C ALA A 155 20.65 5.35 -5.17
N ALA A 156 21.42 4.36 -5.63
CA ALA A 156 21.56 3.09 -4.94
C ALA A 156 22.06 3.29 -3.50
N ASN A 157 21.25 2.87 -2.52
CA ASN A 157 21.66 2.83 -1.13
C ASN A 157 22.08 1.41 -0.77
N SER A 158 23.38 1.19 -0.59
CA SER A 158 23.95 -0.12 -0.28
C SER A 158 23.51 -0.73 1.07
N ARG A 159 22.69 -0.02 1.87
CA ARG A 159 22.27 -0.45 3.21
C ARG A 159 20.84 -0.99 3.30
N ILE A 160 20.02 -0.88 2.26
CA ILE A 160 18.67 -1.48 2.26
C ILE A 160 18.74 -2.81 1.50
N SER A 161 18.62 -3.91 2.25
CA SER A 161 18.51 -5.24 1.66
C SER A 161 17.08 -5.50 1.23
N VAL A 162 16.87 -5.61 -0.08
CA VAL A 162 15.57 -5.87 -0.70
C VAL A 162 15.44 -7.37 -0.91
N LEU A 163 14.40 -7.96 -0.33
CA LEU A 163 13.95 -9.29 -0.72
C LEU A 163 12.97 -9.12 -1.88
N HIS A 164 13.14 -9.91 -2.93
CA HIS A 164 12.22 -9.96 -4.06
C HIS A 164 11.82 -11.39 -4.40
N ASP A 165 10.69 -11.56 -5.08
CA ASP A 165 10.31 -12.87 -5.60
C ASP A 165 11.20 -13.26 -6.79
N ALA A 166 11.40 -14.56 -6.99
CA ALA A 166 12.25 -15.07 -8.07
C ALA A 166 11.52 -15.12 -9.43
N ILE A 167 10.20 -15.29 -9.40
CA ILE A 167 9.34 -15.37 -10.59
C ILE A 167 8.77 -13.98 -10.92
N TYR A 168 8.41 -13.22 -9.89
CA TYR A 168 7.85 -11.87 -10.00
C TYR A 168 8.81 -10.85 -9.37
N PRO A 169 9.89 -10.45 -10.05
CA PRO A 169 10.95 -9.62 -9.46
C PRO A 169 10.45 -8.24 -8.99
N GLU A 170 9.30 -7.77 -9.49
CA GLU A 170 8.62 -6.57 -9.01
C GLU A 170 7.99 -6.71 -7.61
N LEU A 171 7.74 -7.93 -7.13
CA LEU A 171 7.32 -8.18 -5.76
C LEU A 171 8.50 -7.93 -4.81
N GLN A 172 8.49 -6.82 -4.09
CA GLN A 172 9.59 -6.41 -3.20
C GLN A 172 9.13 -6.37 -1.74
N MET A 173 10.04 -6.65 -0.82
CA MET A 173 9.86 -6.32 0.60
C MET A 173 11.20 -6.02 1.27
N PHE A 174 11.19 -5.07 2.19
CA PHE A 174 12.36 -4.74 3.01
C PHE A 174 11.92 -4.14 4.34
N SER A 175 12.84 -4.08 5.29
CA SER A 175 12.62 -3.36 6.54
C SER A 175 13.60 -2.20 6.63
N PHE A 176 13.09 -1.01 6.95
CA PHE A 176 13.88 0.20 7.06
C PHE A 176 13.39 1.04 8.23
N LYS A 177 14.31 1.37 9.16
CA LYS A 177 14.06 2.21 10.34
C LYS A 177 12.81 1.81 11.16
N GLY A 178 12.57 0.50 11.30
CA GLY A 178 11.46 -0.04 12.08
C GLY A 178 10.14 -0.19 11.32
N ILE A 179 10.11 0.07 10.01
CA ILE A 179 8.95 -0.15 9.14
C ILE A 179 9.24 -1.27 8.16
N THR A 180 8.28 -2.18 7.97
CA THR A 180 8.34 -3.15 6.88
C THR A 180 7.53 -2.64 5.69
N TYR A 181 8.17 -2.60 4.53
CA TYR A 181 7.59 -2.19 3.27
C TYR A 181 7.27 -3.44 2.44
N ILE A 182 6.09 -3.46 1.83
CA ILE A 182 5.59 -4.58 1.02
C ILE A 182 5.06 -4.00 -0.29
N TYR A 183 5.67 -4.37 -1.41
CA TYR A 183 5.25 -3.99 -2.75
C TYR A 183 4.74 -5.24 -3.46
N PRO A 184 3.43 -5.56 -3.37
CA PRO A 184 2.81 -6.49 -4.30
C PRO A 184 2.60 -5.81 -5.66
N HIS A 185 2.38 -6.58 -6.72
CA HIS A 185 2.11 -6.07 -8.06
C HIS A 185 0.61 -6.11 -8.32
N VAL A 186 -0.08 -5.03 -8.00
CA VAL A 186 -1.54 -4.90 -8.10
C VAL A 186 -1.86 -3.62 -8.90
N PRO A 187 -1.88 -3.71 -10.24
CA PRO A 187 -2.27 -2.60 -11.10
C PRO A 187 -3.80 -2.50 -11.21
N GLY A 188 -4.26 -1.35 -11.67
CA GLY A 188 -5.62 -1.01 -12.06
C GLY A 188 -6.01 -1.78 -13.30
N SER A 189 -7.05 -1.32 -13.98
CA SER A 189 -7.64 -2.06 -15.10
C SER A 189 -7.97 -3.50 -14.72
N ALA A 190 -8.73 -3.63 -13.62
CA ALA A 190 -9.20 -4.89 -13.04
C ALA A 190 -8.09 -5.90 -12.74
N ASN A 191 -6.88 -5.45 -12.39
CA ASN A 191 -5.75 -6.31 -12.08
C ASN A 191 -5.34 -7.21 -13.28
N ASN A 192 -5.63 -6.80 -14.52
CA ASN A 192 -5.50 -7.61 -15.74
C ASN A 192 -6.40 -8.87 -15.76
N ALA A 193 -7.43 -8.94 -14.91
CA ALA A 193 -8.35 -10.07 -14.90
C ALA A 193 -9.18 -10.11 -16.19
N ALA A 194 -9.27 -11.29 -16.82
CA ALA A 194 -10.03 -11.40 -18.05
C ALA A 194 -11.52 -11.18 -17.81
N VAL A 195 -12.12 -10.31 -18.64
CA VAL A 195 -13.57 -10.06 -18.64
C VAL A 195 -14.18 -10.61 -19.93
N THR A 196 -15.28 -11.36 -19.80
CA THR A 196 -15.97 -12.02 -20.93
C THR A 196 -17.32 -11.36 -21.27
N GLN A 197 -17.70 -10.31 -20.55
CA GLN A 197 -18.98 -9.63 -20.67
C GLN A 197 -18.78 -8.12 -20.74
N PRO A 198 -19.56 -7.39 -21.58
CA PRO A 198 -19.48 -5.93 -21.70
C PRO A 198 -20.01 -5.18 -20.47
N ALA A 199 -20.38 -5.90 -19.40
CA ALA A 199 -20.90 -5.33 -18.16
C ALA A 199 -19.83 -4.53 -17.39
N PHE A 200 -18.55 -4.81 -17.63
CA PHE A 200 -17.44 -4.13 -17.00
C PHE A 200 -16.66 -3.26 -17.98
N LYS A 201 -15.89 -2.29 -17.47
CA LYS A 201 -14.83 -1.57 -18.18
C LYS A 201 -13.86 -2.63 -18.69
N THR A 202 -14.05 -3.08 -19.93
CA THR A 202 -12.92 -3.43 -20.76
C THR A 202 -12.23 -2.10 -20.96
N TYR A 203 -11.17 -1.89 -20.20
CA TYR A 203 -10.34 -0.71 -20.37
C TYR A 203 -9.77 -0.67 -21.80
N ASN A 204 -9.93 -1.76 -22.57
CA ASN A 204 -9.59 -1.88 -23.97
C ASN A 204 -10.80 -2.10 -24.87
N ASP A 205 -10.75 -1.50 -26.06
CA ASP A 205 -11.78 -1.38 -27.09
C ASP A 205 -12.27 -2.72 -27.71
N THR A 206 -11.98 -3.87 -27.09
CA THR A 206 -12.25 -5.19 -27.64
C THR A 206 -13.13 -6.04 -26.71
N ALA A 207 -13.90 -6.96 -27.29
CA ALA A 207 -14.80 -7.84 -26.54
C ALA A 207 -14.09 -8.86 -25.63
N LYS A 208 -12.75 -8.90 -25.64
CA LYS A 208 -11.90 -9.78 -24.82
C LYS A 208 -10.69 -8.99 -24.36
N ASP A 209 -10.63 -8.72 -23.08
CA ASP A 209 -9.57 -7.96 -22.44
C ASP A 209 -9.08 -8.73 -21.21
N GLY A 210 -7.82 -8.52 -20.83
CA GLY A 210 -7.14 -9.20 -19.72
C GLY A 210 -6.65 -10.63 -20.01
N ASP A 211 -5.91 -11.19 -19.05
CA ASP A 211 -5.38 -12.56 -19.09
C ASP A 211 -5.65 -13.28 -17.76
N ASP A 212 -6.61 -14.21 -17.76
CA ASP A 212 -7.02 -14.94 -16.56
C ASP A 212 -5.92 -15.86 -15.99
N VAL A 213 -5.04 -16.39 -16.83
CA VAL A 213 -3.95 -17.27 -16.38
C VAL A 213 -2.88 -16.44 -15.69
N GLU A 214 -2.48 -15.32 -16.30
CA GLU A 214 -1.54 -14.37 -15.72
C GLU A 214 -2.10 -13.80 -14.41
N TYR A 215 -3.31 -13.25 -14.44
CA TYR A 215 -3.98 -12.64 -13.29
C TYR A 215 -4.06 -13.60 -12.11
N LYS A 216 -4.58 -14.82 -12.30
CA LYS A 216 -4.73 -15.78 -11.19
C LYS A 216 -3.40 -16.18 -10.57
N ALA A 217 -2.37 -16.38 -11.40
CA ALA A 217 -1.05 -16.75 -10.91
C ALA A 217 -0.40 -15.61 -10.13
N ARG A 218 -0.48 -14.37 -10.63
CA ARG A 218 0.06 -13.17 -9.97
C ARG A 218 -0.75 -12.80 -8.72
N ASP A 219 -2.07 -12.91 -8.73
CA ASP A 219 -2.94 -12.66 -7.57
C ASP A 219 -2.61 -13.62 -6.41
N ALA A 220 -2.43 -14.91 -6.71
CA ALA A 220 -1.97 -15.87 -5.71
C ALA A 220 -0.58 -15.53 -5.16
N ALA A 221 0.34 -15.08 -6.02
CA ALA A 221 1.68 -14.63 -5.61
C ALA A 221 1.61 -13.36 -4.74
N ASN A 222 0.76 -12.39 -5.09
CA ASN A 222 0.51 -11.18 -4.31
C ASN A 222 0.01 -11.51 -2.91
N VAL A 223 -1.00 -12.38 -2.79
CA VAL A 223 -1.54 -12.81 -1.50
C VAL A 223 -0.46 -13.49 -0.65
N ALA A 224 0.32 -14.40 -1.25
CA ALA A 224 1.44 -15.05 -0.56
C ALA A 224 2.51 -14.04 -0.12
N TRP A 225 2.82 -13.05 -0.96
CA TRP A 225 3.80 -12.01 -0.70
C TRP A 225 3.38 -11.09 0.44
N ILE A 226 2.11 -10.66 0.46
CA ILE A 226 1.51 -9.87 1.54
C ILE A 226 1.63 -10.63 2.87
N ASN A 227 1.18 -11.89 2.91
CA ASN A 227 1.26 -12.72 4.11
C ASN A 227 2.71 -12.88 4.62
N LYS A 228 3.66 -13.09 3.70
CA LYS A 228 5.09 -13.17 4.00
C LYS A 228 5.64 -11.85 4.54
N GLY A 229 5.24 -10.72 3.96
CA GLY A 229 5.65 -9.39 4.41
C GLY A 229 5.18 -9.07 5.82
N PHE A 230 3.94 -9.41 6.18
CA PHE A 230 3.46 -9.25 7.56
C PHE A 230 4.14 -10.22 8.54
N THR A 231 4.47 -11.44 8.12
CA THR A 231 5.29 -12.36 8.92
C THR A 231 6.68 -11.78 9.19
N LYS A 232 7.29 -11.16 8.16
CA LYS A 232 8.54 -10.41 8.31
C LYS A 232 8.37 -9.24 9.26
N ALA A 233 7.29 -8.47 9.17
CA ALA A 233 7.04 -7.33 10.06
C ALA A 233 6.95 -7.75 11.54
N VAL A 234 6.32 -8.90 11.82
CA VAL A 234 6.30 -9.48 13.19
C VAL A 234 7.71 -9.92 13.61
N THR A 235 8.43 -10.62 12.73
CA THR A 235 9.78 -11.13 13.00
C THR A 235 10.78 -10.01 13.29
N ASP A 236 10.72 -8.94 12.49
CA ASP A 236 11.56 -7.76 12.60
C ASP A 236 11.08 -6.78 13.69
N ARG A 237 9.95 -7.10 14.35
CA ARG A 237 9.28 -6.26 15.36
C ARG A 237 8.93 -4.86 14.86
N SER A 238 8.58 -4.74 13.58
CA SER A 238 8.23 -3.46 12.96
C SER A 238 7.14 -2.73 13.73
N VAL A 239 7.27 -1.41 13.83
CA VAL A 239 6.29 -0.53 14.49
C VAL A 239 5.13 -0.18 13.57
N GLY A 240 5.30 -0.37 12.26
CA GLY A 240 4.24 -0.25 11.26
C GLY A 240 4.59 -1.00 9.97
N VAL A 241 3.59 -1.15 9.10
CA VAL A 241 3.73 -1.72 7.76
C VAL A 241 3.27 -0.69 6.73
N ILE A 242 3.98 -0.59 5.61
CA ILE A 242 3.56 0.17 4.43
C ILE A 242 3.39 -0.82 3.28
N VAL A 243 2.19 -0.88 2.70
CA VAL A 243 1.88 -1.64 1.50
C VAL A 243 1.69 -0.66 0.34
N VAL A 244 2.29 -0.94 -0.81
CA VAL A 244 2.25 -0.03 -1.97
C VAL A 244 1.74 -0.77 -3.19
N VAL A 245 0.65 -0.28 -3.76
CA VAL A 245 -0.01 -0.81 -4.96
C VAL A 245 -0.33 0.35 -5.88
N GLN A 246 -0.53 0.13 -7.18
CA GLN A 246 -1.06 1.21 -8.01
C GLN A 246 -2.58 1.34 -7.80
N ALA A 247 -3.32 0.22 -7.85
CA ALA A 247 -4.77 0.23 -7.99
C ALA A 247 -5.53 0.90 -6.83
N ASN A 248 -6.61 1.63 -7.15
CA ASN A 248 -7.56 2.11 -6.15
C ASN A 248 -8.34 0.95 -5.49
N MET A 249 -8.66 -0.09 -6.26
CA MET A 249 -9.37 -1.31 -5.82
C MET A 249 -10.82 -1.13 -5.31
N ASP A 250 -11.40 0.08 -5.37
CA ASP A 250 -12.79 0.39 -4.94
C ASP A 250 -13.09 -0.18 -3.54
N TRP A 251 -12.35 0.30 -2.54
CA TRP A 251 -12.51 -0.16 -1.16
C TRP A 251 -13.90 0.15 -0.59
N GLU A 252 -14.47 1.27 -1.02
CA GLU A 252 -15.77 1.77 -0.58
C GLU A 252 -16.94 1.10 -1.30
N GLY A 253 -16.70 0.37 -2.40
CA GLY A 253 -17.73 -0.30 -3.18
C GLY A 253 -18.68 0.67 -3.88
N TYR A 254 -18.21 1.86 -4.25
CA TYR A 254 -19.02 2.82 -4.99
C TYR A 254 -19.10 2.42 -6.46
N ALA A 255 -18.01 1.90 -7.03
CA ALA A 255 -17.97 1.51 -8.42
C ALA A 255 -18.75 0.20 -8.63
N ARG A 256 -18.51 -0.87 -7.85
CA ARG A 256 -19.07 -2.22 -8.07
C ARG A 256 -20.55 -2.26 -8.47
N ASP A 257 -21.40 -1.52 -7.77
CA ASP A 257 -22.85 -1.55 -7.94
C ASP A 257 -23.39 -0.38 -8.81
N ALA A 258 -22.51 0.45 -9.36
CA ALA A 258 -22.90 1.56 -10.21
C ALA A 258 -23.46 1.04 -11.55
N ALA A 259 -24.69 1.48 -11.88
CA ALA A 259 -25.30 1.26 -13.19
C ALA A 259 -24.71 2.23 -14.24
N SER A 260 -23.38 2.26 -14.33
CA SER A 260 -22.64 3.00 -15.35
C SER A 260 -22.21 2.03 -16.46
N PRO A 261 -22.30 2.42 -17.74
CA PRO A 261 -21.53 1.76 -18.77
C PRO A 261 -20.06 1.71 -18.35
N ASN A 262 -19.38 0.60 -18.61
CA ASN A 262 -17.94 0.46 -18.41
C ASN A 262 -17.50 0.61 -16.95
N ASN A 263 -18.13 -0.15 -16.04
CA ASN A 263 -17.75 -0.20 -14.62
C ASN A 263 -16.57 -1.15 -14.40
N GLU A 264 -15.51 -0.80 -13.67
CA GLU A 264 -14.36 -1.71 -13.50
C GLU A 264 -14.74 -3.03 -12.80
N ASN A 265 -14.10 -4.15 -13.18
CA ASN A 265 -14.28 -5.42 -12.47
C ASN A 265 -13.51 -5.42 -11.14
N THR A 266 -14.03 -4.69 -10.16
CA THR A 266 -13.38 -4.50 -8.85
C THR A 266 -13.36 -5.78 -7.98
N ALA A 267 -14.14 -6.80 -8.37
CA ALA A 267 -14.09 -8.12 -7.74
C ALA A 267 -12.73 -8.81 -7.95
N ALA A 268 -11.97 -8.43 -8.97
CA ALA A 268 -10.62 -8.93 -9.23
C ALA A 268 -9.62 -8.63 -8.09
N PHE A 269 -9.94 -7.68 -7.21
CA PHE A 269 -9.09 -7.30 -6.06
C PHE A 269 -9.47 -8.00 -4.75
N ALA A 270 -10.53 -8.83 -4.72
CA ALA A 270 -11.10 -9.36 -3.49
C ALA A 270 -10.09 -10.14 -2.62
N ASN A 271 -9.23 -10.97 -3.24
CA ASN A 271 -8.25 -11.77 -2.53
C ASN A 271 -7.16 -10.92 -1.87
N VAL A 272 -6.63 -9.93 -2.61
CA VAL A 272 -5.64 -8.96 -2.09
C VAL A 272 -6.25 -8.16 -0.93
N LYS A 273 -7.44 -7.59 -1.11
CA LYS A 273 -8.12 -6.82 -0.06
C LYS A 273 -8.33 -7.70 1.19
N GLN A 274 -8.77 -8.95 1.02
CA GLN A 274 -8.98 -9.88 2.15
C GLN A 274 -7.67 -10.27 2.85
N ALA A 275 -6.56 -10.42 2.11
CA ALA A 275 -5.24 -10.65 2.69
C ALA A 275 -4.79 -9.46 3.54
N LEU A 276 -5.01 -8.23 3.05
CA LEU A 276 -4.72 -7.01 3.80
C LEU A 276 -5.57 -6.89 5.08
N LEU A 277 -6.87 -7.16 5.01
CA LEU A 277 -7.74 -7.19 6.18
C LEU A 277 -7.23 -8.19 7.23
N THR A 278 -7.04 -9.44 6.79
CA THR A 278 -6.64 -10.54 7.69
C THR A 278 -5.35 -10.22 8.42
N ASN A 279 -4.37 -9.65 7.71
CA ASN A 279 -3.09 -9.29 8.31
C ASN A 279 -3.17 -8.03 9.18
N SER A 280 -3.98 -7.03 8.80
CA SER A 280 -4.16 -5.81 9.59
C SER A 280 -4.78 -6.10 10.95
N LEU A 281 -5.82 -6.95 10.99
CA LEU A 281 -6.46 -7.42 12.23
C LEU A 281 -5.49 -8.20 13.14
N ARG A 282 -4.55 -8.95 12.56
CA ARG A 282 -3.56 -9.75 13.30
C ARG A 282 -2.38 -8.91 13.78
N PHE A 283 -1.92 -7.95 12.98
CA PHE A 283 -0.73 -7.15 13.24
C PHE A 283 -0.96 -6.13 14.37
N LYS A 284 -2.19 -5.58 14.46
CA LYS A 284 -2.64 -4.68 15.56
C LYS A 284 -1.79 -3.41 15.76
N LYS A 285 -0.96 -3.08 14.78
CA LYS A 285 -0.14 -1.87 14.69
C LYS A 285 -0.47 -1.14 13.39
N PRO A 286 -0.08 0.13 13.23
CA PRO A 286 -0.43 0.90 12.05
C PRO A 286 0.00 0.22 10.74
N VAL A 287 -0.93 0.18 9.79
CA VAL A 287 -0.78 -0.28 8.41
C VAL A 287 -1.16 0.87 7.50
N LEU A 288 -0.28 1.23 6.58
CA LEU A 288 -0.53 2.22 5.55
C LEU A 288 -0.65 1.52 4.20
N LEU A 289 -1.69 1.81 3.45
CA LEU A 289 -1.79 1.57 2.02
C LEU A 289 -1.42 2.84 1.27
N GLN A 290 -0.40 2.80 0.42
CA GLN A 290 -0.17 3.82 -0.59
C GLN A 290 -0.71 3.34 -1.94
N ASN A 291 -1.47 4.19 -2.64
CA ASN A 291 -1.92 3.94 -4.00
C ASN A 291 -1.97 5.20 -4.89
N GLY A 292 -2.15 4.99 -6.20
CA GLY A 292 -2.32 6.03 -7.23
C GLY A 292 -3.66 5.85 -7.96
N ASP A 293 -3.64 5.74 -9.29
CA ASP A 293 -4.73 5.32 -10.20
C ASP A 293 -5.80 6.39 -10.45
N GLU A 294 -6.38 6.96 -9.40
CA GLU A 294 -7.45 7.97 -9.52
C GLU A 294 -6.91 9.40 -9.76
N HIS A 295 -5.59 9.60 -9.64
CA HIS A 295 -4.88 10.85 -9.88
C HIS A 295 -5.12 12.01 -8.90
N TRP A 296 -5.99 11.89 -7.88
CA TRP A 296 -6.16 12.94 -6.85
C TRP A 296 -5.63 12.53 -5.48
N TYR A 297 -5.17 13.50 -4.71
CA TYR A 297 -4.71 13.25 -3.34
C TYR A 297 -5.87 12.96 -2.38
N GLN A 298 -5.73 11.89 -1.60
CA GLN A 298 -6.69 11.51 -0.56
C GLN A 298 -5.97 10.84 0.62
N VAL A 299 -6.47 11.08 1.84
CA VAL A 299 -6.09 10.32 3.03
C VAL A 299 -7.38 9.93 3.76
N ASP A 300 -7.53 8.65 4.01
CA ASP A 300 -8.71 8.10 4.70
C ASP A 300 -8.43 6.75 5.36
N MET A 301 -9.47 6.13 5.92
CA MET A 301 -9.44 4.80 6.51
C MET A 301 -10.54 3.96 5.86
N PRO A 302 -10.27 3.33 4.70
CA PRO A 302 -11.33 2.80 3.84
C PRO A 302 -11.76 1.37 4.21
N MET A 303 -11.12 0.74 5.21
CA MET A 303 -11.32 -0.67 5.53
C MET A 303 -12.35 -0.86 6.64
N ASN A 304 -13.50 -1.45 6.29
CA ASN A 304 -14.51 -1.90 7.24
C ASN A 304 -14.68 -3.42 7.21
N GLU A 305 -15.04 -4.02 8.33
CA GLU A 305 -15.20 -5.47 8.45
C GLU A 305 -16.44 -5.90 9.26
N THR A 306 -16.88 -7.13 9.02
CA THR A 306 -17.79 -7.87 9.92
C THR A 306 -17.36 -9.33 10.00
N ALA A 307 -17.04 -9.80 11.20
CA ALA A 307 -16.60 -11.16 11.48
C ALA A 307 -15.41 -11.62 10.59
N GLY A 308 -14.45 -10.74 10.36
CA GLY A 308 -13.23 -10.99 9.60
C GLY A 308 -13.40 -10.94 8.09
N LYS A 309 -14.53 -10.44 7.60
CA LYS A 309 -14.81 -10.24 6.17
C LYS A 309 -14.95 -8.77 5.86
N LEU A 310 -14.43 -8.35 4.70
CA LEU A 310 -14.61 -6.98 4.22
C LEU A 310 -16.09 -6.68 4.02
N VAL A 311 -16.48 -5.49 4.45
CA VAL A 311 -17.73 -4.86 4.06
C VAL A 311 -17.44 -3.46 3.57
N GLU A 312 -18.21 -3.03 2.59
CA GLU A 312 -18.06 -1.73 1.97
C GLU A 312 -18.96 -0.70 2.64
N LYS A 313 -18.61 0.58 2.48
CA LYS A 313 -19.34 1.71 3.08
C LYS A 313 -19.40 1.58 4.61
N ASP A 314 -20.31 2.30 5.24
CA ASP A 314 -20.53 2.35 6.69
C ASP A 314 -21.24 1.11 7.27
N LYS A 315 -21.16 -0.04 6.59
CA LYS A 315 -21.92 -1.26 6.95
C LYS A 315 -21.24 -2.17 7.98
N GLY A 316 -20.04 -1.83 8.43
CA GLY A 316 -19.27 -2.64 9.37
C GLY A 316 -18.48 -1.82 10.38
N SER A 317 -17.63 -2.51 11.12
CA SER A 317 -16.68 -1.90 12.05
C SER A 317 -15.46 -1.39 11.30
N LEU A 318 -15.05 -0.16 11.59
CA LEU A 318 -13.80 0.40 11.10
C LEU A 318 -12.60 -0.42 11.57
N VAL A 319 -11.64 -0.66 10.68
CA VAL A 319 -10.33 -1.22 11.03
C VAL A 319 -9.38 -0.06 11.32
N GLU A 320 -9.30 0.36 12.58
CA GLU A 320 -8.74 1.66 12.99
C GLU A 320 -7.22 1.78 12.75
N ASN A 321 -6.52 0.66 12.59
CA ASN A 321 -5.09 0.63 12.30
C ASN A 321 -4.77 0.64 10.80
N PHE A 322 -5.75 0.74 9.91
CA PHE A 322 -5.55 0.77 8.45
C PHE A 322 -5.84 2.16 7.88
N THR A 323 -4.80 2.84 7.41
CA THR A 323 -4.88 4.14 6.73
C THR A 323 -4.54 3.96 5.26
N ARG A 324 -5.20 4.69 4.37
CA ARG A 324 -4.80 4.81 2.97
C ARG A 324 -4.33 6.24 2.68
N VAL A 325 -3.31 6.35 1.84
CA VAL A 325 -2.91 7.58 1.17
C VAL A 325 -2.90 7.34 -0.33
N GLN A 326 -3.74 8.07 -1.04
CA GLN A 326 -3.68 8.17 -2.49
C GLN A 326 -2.79 9.35 -2.85
N THR A 327 -1.79 9.11 -3.70
CA THR A 327 -0.86 10.15 -4.13
C THR A 327 -1.48 11.06 -5.19
N PHE A 328 -0.79 12.16 -5.52
CA PHE A 328 -1.20 12.98 -6.64
C PHE A 328 -0.86 12.28 -7.96
N GLY A 329 -1.61 12.58 -9.02
CA GLY A 329 -1.34 12.08 -10.35
C GLY A 329 -1.89 12.96 -11.47
N SER A 330 -1.70 12.52 -12.72
CA SER A 330 -2.25 13.08 -13.97
C SER A 330 -2.71 14.55 -13.88
N GLY A 331 -1.79 15.46 -14.18
CA GLY A 331 -2.04 16.89 -14.16
C GLY A 331 -1.80 17.58 -12.82
N PHE A 332 -1.68 16.83 -11.72
CA PHE A 332 -1.33 17.33 -10.38
C PHE A 332 0.09 16.89 -9.97
N ASN A 333 1.13 17.45 -10.59
CA ASN A 333 2.52 17.03 -10.33
C ASN A 333 3.06 17.62 -9.02
N HIS A 334 2.71 16.99 -7.90
CA HIS A 334 3.09 17.32 -6.52
C HIS A 334 3.50 16.05 -5.76
N TRP A 335 3.92 16.17 -4.50
CA TRP A 335 4.32 15.00 -3.72
C TRP A 335 3.90 15.11 -2.25
N VAL A 336 3.87 13.96 -1.58
CA VAL A 336 3.51 13.86 -0.16
C VAL A 336 4.74 13.42 0.62
N GLU A 337 5.13 14.18 1.64
CA GLU A 337 6.10 13.73 2.63
C GLU A 337 5.36 12.94 3.70
N LEU A 338 5.62 11.64 3.78
CA LEU A 338 5.20 10.81 4.90
C LEU A 338 6.25 10.92 6.00
N ILE A 339 5.89 11.59 7.08
CA ILE A 339 6.67 11.64 8.31
C ILE A 339 6.24 10.45 9.16
N ILE A 340 7.23 9.63 9.52
CA ILE A 340 7.06 8.42 10.32
C ILE A 340 7.66 8.72 11.69
N ASP A 341 6.81 8.84 12.71
CA ASP A 341 7.21 9.14 14.08
C ASP A 341 6.64 8.10 15.05
N PRO A 342 7.46 7.18 15.58
CA PRO A 342 7.04 6.17 16.55
C PRO A 342 6.51 6.72 17.87
N ARG A 343 6.66 8.03 18.10
CA ARG A 343 6.12 8.74 19.26
C ARG A 343 4.79 9.43 18.97
N ALA A 344 4.40 9.54 17.70
CA ALA A 344 3.09 10.06 17.32
C ALA A 344 2.02 8.97 17.49
N GLU A 345 0.80 9.38 17.85
CA GLU A 345 -0.32 8.48 18.11
C GLU A 345 -0.62 7.56 16.93
N ASN A 346 -0.63 8.11 15.71
CA ASN A 346 -0.99 7.37 14.50
C ASN A 346 0.23 6.85 13.70
N LEU A 347 1.46 7.05 14.18
CA LEU A 347 2.73 6.80 13.47
C LEU A 347 2.96 7.64 12.20
N TRP A 348 1.90 7.92 11.44
CA TRP A 348 1.89 8.60 10.15
C TRP A 348 1.55 10.09 10.31
N THR A 349 2.28 10.96 9.62
CA THR A 349 1.87 12.35 9.39
C THR A 349 2.13 12.68 7.93
N PHE A 350 1.10 13.14 7.23
CA PHE A 350 1.17 13.48 5.81
C PHE A 350 1.36 14.98 5.67
N LYS A 351 2.45 15.37 5.01
CA LYS A 351 2.71 16.77 4.65
C LYS A 351 2.72 16.89 3.13
N VAL A 352 1.73 17.58 2.60
CA VAL A 352 1.64 17.88 1.18
C VAL A 352 2.67 18.93 0.80
N HIS A 353 3.41 18.68 -0.28
CA HIS A 353 4.33 19.63 -0.89
C HIS A 353 3.83 20.01 -2.27
N ILE A 354 3.19 21.18 -2.34
CA ILE A 354 2.75 21.79 -3.60
C ILE A 354 3.96 22.46 -4.27
N ILE A 355 4.24 22.05 -5.50
CA ILE A 355 5.33 22.60 -6.30
C ILE A 355 4.85 23.90 -6.95
N LYS A 356 5.45 25.02 -6.54
CA LYS A 356 5.03 26.36 -6.97
C LYS A 356 5.11 26.54 -8.49
N GLU A 357 6.14 25.97 -9.11
CA GLU A 357 6.39 26.01 -10.55
C GLU A 357 5.35 25.22 -11.36
N ASN A 358 4.62 24.31 -10.71
CA ASN A 358 3.64 23.44 -11.35
C ASN A 358 2.20 23.95 -11.21
N LEU A 359 1.98 25.08 -10.53
CA LEU A 359 0.66 25.64 -10.31
C LEU A 359 0.03 26.15 -11.61
N ASP A 360 -1.20 25.72 -11.87
CA ASP A 360 -2.00 26.27 -12.94
C ASP A 360 -2.49 27.70 -12.60
N THR A 361 -2.75 28.49 -13.63
CA THR A 361 -3.35 29.82 -13.45
C THR A 361 -4.87 29.68 -13.35
N HIS A 362 -5.47 30.12 -12.24
CA HIS A 362 -6.92 30.11 -12.06
C HIS A 362 -7.52 31.48 -12.37
N THR A 363 -8.60 31.50 -13.16
CA THR A 363 -9.38 32.71 -13.43
C THR A 363 -10.53 32.81 -12.42
N VAL A 364 -10.72 33.98 -11.82
CA VAL A 364 -11.89 34.27 -10.99
C VAL A 364 -13.04 34.62 -11.95
N PRO A 365 -14.17 33.89 -11.95
CA PRO A 365 -15.32 34.24 -12.76
C PRO A 365 -15.81 35.65 -12.44
N ALA A 366 -16.28 36.39 -13.45
CA ALA A 366 -16.99 37.65 -13.21
C ALA A 366 -18.25 37.38 -12.35
N PRO A 367 -18.63 38.33 -11.46
CA PRO A 367 -19.73 38.15 -10.51
C PRO A 367 -21.08 37.89 -11.18
#